data_AF-A0AA96E139-F1
#
_entry.id   AF-A0AA96E139-F1
#
_cell.length_a   1.000
_cell.length_b   1.000
_cell.length_c   1.000
_cell.angle_alpha   90.00
_cell.angle_beta   90.00
_cell.angle_gamma   90.00
#
_symmetry.space_group_name_H-M   'P 1'
#
loop_
_entity.id
_entity.type
_entity.pdbx_description
1 polymer ?
#
loop_
_entity_poly.entity_id
_entity_poly.type
_entity_poly.pdbx_seq_one_letter_code
_entity_poly.pdbx_strand_id
1 'polypeptide(L)'
;MFAYEKFDVFDEIVSSLPVGSALTYSPLLREGFQFCLDKADKIGDVENTKSLGLSGVDRSRYPAKREIRKIGYFHDQDFLSNILTGFEAQGVTVEKLELIPARFKKVLSNKQREEIDFFDHHLRTSFGCDIREKLEDRFYLVNAMIPKYYDLLKRSGVDALLFRVYYGLNYFPIIFACKMLGITVIDVQHGINGLKHVCYSRFKQSEIDSPFLPDIFWTWSDMATHMLTKGSAIESGATVVEGGGPVYLSRDAKEGNKILYTHQPQSKGIPVPLEEIKRVYQLKKREIVVRPHPLHIGEAKEVMTLLQKEGVKAKLEDPNKLAINDSLKQAGVHITWSSTCALDALNFGVPSVHCSELIDEVEREFVTGLLFRCSEVTKDNLVRDLSRASPYSLGSKERVTHAVSKVLSLPASEGSS
;
A
#
# COMPACT_ATOMS: atom_id res chain seq x y z
N MET A 1 -16.62 7.57 9.37
CA MET A 1 -15.14 7.37 9.39
C MET A 1 -14.86 5.90 9.11
N PHE A 2 -15.05 5.48 7.85
CA PHE A 2 -15.12 4.06 7.49
C PHE A 2 -13.75 3.56 7.03
N ALA A 3 -13.04 2.90 7.93
CA ALA A 3 -11.75 2.26 7.68
C ALA A 3 -11.86 0.75 7.95
N TYR A 4 -12.71 0.11 7.15
CA TYR A 4 -12.98 -1.32 7.19
C TYR A 4 -13.58 -1.72 5.82
N GLU A 5 -12.81 -2.43 5.01
CA GLU A 5 -13.29 -3.17 3.85
C GLU A 5 -12.88 -4.63 4.11
N LYS A 6 -13.87 -5.53 4.06
CA LYS A 6 -13.82 -6.86 4.67
C LYS A 6 -14.19 -7.87 3.59
N PHE A 7 -13.15 -8.45 2.98
CA PHE A 7 -13.24 -9.44 1.90
C PHE A 7 -13.57 -10.83 2.45
N ASP A 8 -14.28 -11.64 1.66
CA ASP A 8 -14.31 -13.11 1.67
C ASP A 8 -15.49 -13.61 0.81
N VAL A 9 -15.21 -14.06 -0.41
CA VAL A 9 -16.14 -14.81 -1.28
C VAL A 9 -15.29 -15.83 -2.05
N PHE A 10 -14.60 -16.80 -1.40
CA PHE A 10 -13.58 -17.73 -2.00
C PHE A 10 -13.76 -19.31 -1.93
N ASP A 11 -14.83 -19.87 -2.56
CA ASP A 11 -15.32 -21.30 -2.66
C ASP A 11 -15.90 -21.82 -4.05
N GLU A 12 -16.10 -21.00 -5.11
CA GLU A 12 -16.77 -21.39 -6.41
C GLU A 12 -16.10 -21.05 -7.80
N ILE A 13 -16.42 -19.91 -8.48
CA ILE A 13 -16.32 -19.47 -9.94
C ILE A 13 -15.69 -20.35 -11.07
N VAL A 14 -14.82 -21.33 -10.79
CA VAL A 14 -13.99 -22.03 -11.80
C VAL A 14 -14.73 -23.08 -12.65
N SER A 15 -15.93 -23.53 -12.27
CA SER A 15 -16.53 -24.75 -12.85
C SER A 15 -17.49 -24.57 -14.05
N SER A 16 -17.74 -23.37 -14.59
CA SER A 16 -18.74 -23.20 -15.67
C SER A 16 -18.56 -21.97 -16.58
N LEU A 17 -17.55 -21.95 -17.45
CA LEU A 17 -17.38 -20.93 -18.49
C LEU A 17 -17.40 -21.51 -19.92
N PRO A 18 -18.47 -21.31 -20.70
CA PRO A 18 -18.45 -21.43 -22.15
C PRO A 18 -17.80 -20.19 -22.79
N VAL A 19 -17.21 -20.37 -23.98
CA VAL A 19 -16.53 -19.29 -24.72
C VAL A 19 -17.56 -18.24 -25.21
N GLY A 20 -17.37 -16.96 -24.84
CA GLY A 20 -17.96 -15.82 -25.54
C GLY A 20 -18.91 -14.89 -24.77
N SER A 21 -19.13 -15.06 -23.47
CA SER A 21 -20.02 -14.18 -22.66
C SER A 21 -19.25 -13.21 -21.76
N ALA A 22 -19.78 -11.98 -21.61
CA ALA A 22 -19.20 -10.94 -20.76
C ALA A 22 -19.51 -11.16 -19.26
N LEU A 23 -18.63 -10.69 -18.36
CA LEU A 23 -18.83 -10.81 -16.91
C LEU A 23 -20.14 -10.17 -16.46
N THR A 24 -20.91 -10.87 -15.62
CA THR A 24 -22.21 -10.45 -15.08
C THR A 24 -22.27 -10.36 -13.54
N TYR A 25 -21.13 -10.34 -12.82
CA TYR A 25 -21.09 -10.32 -11.34
C TYR A 25 -19.80 -9.68 -10.79
N SER A 26 -19.83 -8.87 -9.71
CA SER A 26 -18.61 -8.44 -8.98
C SER A 26 -18.72 -8.74 -7.47
N PRO A 27 -17.96 -9.73 -6.97
CA PRO A 27 -17.86 -10.01 -5.53
C PRO A 27 -17.42 -8.80 -4.69
N LEU A 28 -16.59 -7.92 -5.28
CA LEU A 28 -15.97 -6.75 -4.64
C LEU A 28 -16.98 -5.72 -4.11
N LEU A 29 -18.20 -5.67 -4.68
CA LEU A 29 -19.29 -4.91 -4.08
C LEU A 29 -19.83 -5.65 -2.84
N ARG A 30 -20.25 -6.91 -3.00
CA ARG A 30 -20.93 -7.70 -1.96
C ARG A 30 -20.12 -7.80 -0.66
N GLU A 31 -18.80 -7.94 -0.75
CA GLU A 31 -17.88 -7.96 0.39
C GLU A 31 -17.83 -6.61 1.14
N GLY A 32 -17.57 -5.52 0.41
CA GLY A 32 -17.57 -4.16 0.96
C GLY A 32 -18.93 -3.75 1.55
N PHE A 33 -20.02 -4.33 1.05
CA PHE A 33 -21.37 -4.05 1.54
C PHE A 33 -21.83 -4.92 2.70
N GLN A 34 -21.53 -6.23 2.73
CA GLN A 34 -21.84 -7.05 3.90
C GLN A 34 -21.19 -6.46 5.15
N PHE A 35 -19.95 -5.97 5.02
CA PHE A 35 -19.31 -5.23 6.10
C PHE A 35 -20.09 -3.96 6.55
N CYS A 36 -20.59 -3.18 5.59
CA CYS A 36 -21.39 -1.99 5.88
C CYS A 36 -22.71 -2.35 6.59
N LEU A 37 -23.37 -3.43 6.18
CA LEU A 37 -24.59 -3.96 6.79
C LEU A 37 -24.32 -4.44 8.24
N ASP A 38 -23.29 -5.29 8.42
CA ASP A 38 -22.80 -5.75 9.72
C ASP A 38 -22.42 -4.62 10.70
N LYS A 39 -22.18 -3.40 10.20
CA LYS A 39 -21.98 -2.19 11.01
C LYS A 39 -23.24 -1.37 11.21
N ALA A 40 -24.16 -1.34 10.25
CA ALA A 40 -25.47 -0.72 10.41
C ALA A 40 -26.31 -1.48 11.46
N ASP A 41 -26.34 -2.82 11.41
CA ASP A 41 -27.05 -3.67 12.37
C ASP A 41 -26.45 -3.60 13.79
N LYS A 42 -25.18 -3.20 13.91
CA LYS A 42 -24.55 -2.91 15.22
C LYS A 42 -24.82 -1.50 15.74
N ILE A 43 -25.54 -0.68 14.97
CA ILE A 43 -25.93 0.71 15.29
C ILE A 43 -27.46 0.83 15.48
N GLY A 44 -28.26 -0.16 15.04
CA GLY A 44 -29.68 -0.24 15.36
C GLY A 44 -30.20 -1.69 15.39
N ASP A 45 -31.02 -2.01 16.41
CA ASP A 45 -31.60 -3.33 16.65
C ASP A 45 -32.47 -3.84 15.48
N VAL A 46 -31.86 -4.62 14.58
CA VAL A 46 -32.57 -5.41 13.57
C VAL A 46 -32.07 -6.86 13.63
N GLU A 47 -32.86 -7.73 14.25
CA GLU A 47 -32.58 -9.17 14.27
C GLU A 47 -32.74 -9.78 12.87
N ASN A 48 -31.64 -9.93 12.14
CA ASN A 48 -31.62 -10.63 10.85
C ASN A 48 -30.72 -11.87 10.93
N THR A 49 -31.30 -12.98 11.41
CA THR A 49 -30.59 -14.21 11.80
C THR A 49 -30.14 -15.12 10.64
N LYS A 50 -29.99 -14.57 9.42
CA LYS A 50 -29.49 -15.30 8.24
C LYS A 50 -28.11 -14.79 7.83
N SER A 51 -27.07 -15.41 8.38
CA SER A 51 -25.69 -15.22 7.93
C SER A 51 -25.55 -15.60 6.46
N LEU A 52 -25.35 -14.61 5.59
CA LEU A 52 -24.96 -14.83 4.20
C LEU A 52 -23.54 -15.39 4.18
N GLY A 53 -23.43 -16.68 3.85
CA GLY A 53 -22.15 -17.37 3.71
C GLY A 53 -21.22 -16.67 2.72
N LEU A 54 -19.98 -16.52 3.12
CA LEU A 54 -18.93 -15.75 2.44
C LEU A 54 -18.21 -16.61 1.38
N SER A 55 -18.95 -16.97 0.32
CA SER A 55 -18.53 -17.90 -0.76
C SER A 55 -18.97 -17.43 -2.17
N GLY A 56 -18.19 -17.45 -3.27
CA GLY A 56 -16.95 -18.16 -3.51
C GLY A 56 -16.22 -18.03 -4.90
N VAL A 57 -14.87 -18.11 -4.94
CA VAL A 57 -13.96 -18.99 -5.77
C VAL A 57 -12.98 -19.84 -4.94
N ASP A 58 -13.09 -21.17 -4.95
CA ASP A 58 -12.33 -22.02 -3.99
C ASP A 58 -10.82 -21.90 -4.18
N ARG A 59 -10.07 -21.78 -3.08
CA ARG A 59 -8.60 -21.86 -3.13
C ARG A 59 -8.13 -23.21 -3.66
N SER A 60 -8.86 -24.30 -3.40
CA SER A 60 -8.62 -25.63 -3.99
C SER A 60 -8.90 -25.69 -5.49
N ARG A 61 -9.76 -24.80 -6.02
CA ARG A 61 -10.06 -24.71 -7.46
C ARG A 61 -9.07 -23.83 -8.23
N TYR A 62 -8.17 -23.11 -7.55
CA TYR A 62 -7.11 -22.40 -8.26
C TYR A 62 -6.04 -23.38 -8.77
N PRO A 63 -5.45 -23.12 -9.96
CA PRO A 63 -4.30 -23.90 -10.40
C PRO A 63 -3.15 -23.78 -9.40
N ALA A 64 -2.45 -24.89 -9.18
CA ALA A 64 -1.20 -24.94 -8.44
C ALA A 64 -0.23 -23.84 -8.89
N LYS A 65 0.50 -23.24 -7.94
CA LYS A 65 1.53 -22.25 -8.23
C LYS A 65 2.66 -22.88 -9.04
N ARG A 66 3.11 -22.15 -10.06
CA ARG A 66 4.22 -22.57 -10.93
C ARG A 66 5.56 -22.34 -10.24
N GLU A 67 6.54 -23.14 -10.61
CA GLU A 67 7.95 -22.84 -10.35
C GLU A 67 8.31 -21.51 -11.03
N ILE A 68 8.91 -20.57 -10.28
CA ILE A 68 9.14 -19.21 -10.78
C ILE A 68 10.38 -19.20 -11.67
N ARG A 69 10.19 -19.30 -13.00
CA ARG A 69 11.26 -19.19 -14.00
C ARG A 69 11.19 -17.88 -14.79
N LYS A 70 10.00 -17.28 -14.89
CA LYS A 70 9.78 -15.97 -15.50
C LYS A 70 8.94 -15.06 -14.59
N ILE A 71 9.42 -13.85 -14.32
CA ILE A 71 8.74 -12.84 -13.50
C ILE A 71 8.34 -11.62 -14.32
N GLY A 72 7.06 -11.26 -14.26
CA GLY A 72 6.51 -10.06 -14.88
C GLY A 72 6.50 -8.85 -13.95
N TYR A 73 6.58 -7.64 -14.49
CA TYR A 73 6.25 -6.40 -13.80
C TYR A 73 5.64 -5.39 -14.77
N PHE A 74 4.85 -4.43 -14.29
CA PHE A 74 4.19 -3.44 -15.15
C PHE A 74 4.89 -2.07 -15.17
N HIS A 75 5.11 -1.51 -13.99
CA HIS A 75 5.59 -0.15 -13.75
C HIS A 75 6.68 -0.15 -12.67
N ASP A 76 7.16 1.04 -12.29
CA ASP A 76 8.08 1.23 -11.17
C ASP A 76 9.42 0.47 -11.32
N GLN A 77 9.93 0.34 -12.55
CA GLN A 77 11.20 -0.36 -12.83
C GLN A 77 12.37 0.14 -11.98
N ASP A 78 12.54 1.46 -11.87
CA ASP A 78 13.64 2.05 -11.09
C ASP A 78 13.53 1.68 -9.60
N PHE A 79 12.29 1.64 -9.08
CA PHE A 79 11.99 1.25 -7.71
C PHE A 79 12.17 -0.26 -7.49
N LEU A 80 11.78 -1.12 -8.44
CA LEU A 80 11.91 -2.58 -8.36
C LEU A 80 13.31 -3.09 -8.78
N SER A 81 14.15 -2.24 -9.37
CA SER A 81 15.40 -2.58 -10.07
C SER A 81 16.27 -3.60 -9.33
N ASN A 82 16.58 -3.34 -8.06
CA ASN A 82 17.42 -4.23 -7.26
C ASN A 82 16.79 -5.61 -7.02
N ILE A 83 15.46 -5.70 -6.86
CA ILE A 83 14.75 -6.98 -6.71
C ILE A 83 14.78 -7.75 -8.04
N LEU A 84 14.50 -7.07 -9.16
CA LEU A 84 14.55 -7.66 -10.50
C LEU A 84 15.95 -8.22 -10.81
N THR A 85 17.01 -7.44 -10.55
CA THR A 85 18.40 -7.91 -10.68
C THR A 85 18.72 -9.09 -9.74
N GLY A 86 18.10 -9.14 -8.56
CA GLY A 86 18.19 -10.29 -7.64
C GLY A 86 17.62 -11.57 -8.25
N PHE A 87 16.47 -11.49 -8.92
CA PHE A 87 15.86 -12.61 -9.67
C PHE A 87 16.73 -13.03 -10.87
N GLU A 88 17.20 -12.07 -11.68
CA GLU A 88 18.11 -12.34 -12.82
C GLU A 88 19.40 -13.04 -12.38
N ALA A 89 19.97 -12.64 -11.24
CA ALA A 89 21.15 -13.27 -10.66
C ALA A 89 20.91 -14.72 -10.16
N GLN A 90 19.66 -15.15 -10.02
CA GLN A 90 19.25 -16.54 -9.75
C GLN A 90 18.77 -17.27 -11.02
N GLY A 91 18.96 -16.69 -12.21
CA GLY A 91 18.59 -17.29 -13.50
C GLY A 91 17.12 -17.11 -13.91
N VAL A 92 16.34 -16.29 -13.19
CA VAL A 92 14.93 -16.02 -13.51
C VAL A 92 14.85 -14.94 -14.59
N THR A 93 14.06 -15.19 -15.63
CA THR A 93 13.83 -14.21 -16.71
C THR A 93 12.90 -13.10 -16.24
N VAL A 94 13.31 -11.84 -16.37
CA VAL A 94 12.48 -10.67 -16.08
C VAL A 94 11.80 -10.16 -17.37
N GLU A 95 10.51 -9.85 -17.29
CA GLU A 95 9.73 -9.27 -18.41
C GLU A 95 8.91 -8.06 -17.98
N LYS A 96 9.01 -6.97 -18.73
CA LYS A 96 8.09 -5.84 -18.61
C LYS A 96 6.79 -6.12 -19.37
N LEU A 97 5.66 -6.03 -18.69
CA LEU A 97 4.32 -6.09 -19.23
C LEU A 97 3.74 -4.69 -19.38
N GLU A 98 2.89 -4.48 -20.39
CA GLU A 98 2.22 -3.20 -20.58
C GLU A 98 0.86 -3.17 -19.88
N LEU A 99 0.57 -2.11 -19.11
CA LEU A 99 -0.75 -1.94 -18.51
C LEU A 99 -1.79 -1.73 -19.61
N ILE A 100 -2.93 -2.40 -19.45
CA ILE A 100 -4.06 -2.21 -20.35
C ILE A 100 -4.82 -0.97 -19.86
N PRO A 101 -4.96 0.09 -20.67
CA PRO A 101 -5.67 1.29 -20.24
C PRO A 101 -7.14 0.96 -19.99
N ALA A 102 -7.71 1.56 -18.95
CA ALA A 102 -9.12 1.45 -18.57
C ALA A 102 -10.03 2.16 -19.60
N ARG A 103 -10.18 1.55 -20.78
CA ARG A 103 -11.08 1.96 -21.85
C ARG A 103 -12.07 0.81 -22.11
N PHE A 104 -13.31 1.02 -21.72
CA PHE A 104 -14.43 0.09 -21.90
C PHE A 104 -15.73 0.89 -21.95
N LYS A 105 -16.76 0.33 -22.60
CA LYS A 105 -18.11 0.91 -22.55
C LYS A 105 -18.73 0.58 -21.19
N LYS A 106 -19.29 1.58 -20.52
CA LYS A 106 -20.07 1.43 -19.30
C LYS A 106 -21.42 0.75 -19.63
N VAL A 107 -21.44 -0.58 -19.69
CA VAL A 107 -22.64 -1.40 -19.95
C VAL A 107 -22.73 -2.51 -18.90
N LEU A 108 -23.66 -2.37 -17.96
CA LEU A 108 -24.01 -3.40 -16.98
C LEU A 108 -25.06 -4.34 -17.58
N SER A 109 -24.93 -5.64 -17.31
CA SER A 109 -26.05 -6.57 -17.46
C SER A 109 -27.12 -6.30 -16.39
N ASN A 110 -28.36 -6.79 -16.60
CA ASN A 110 -29.48 -6.57 -15.68
C ASN A 110 -29.12 -6.93 -14.23
N LYS A 111 -28.57 -8.14 -14.01
CA LYS A 111 -28.11 -8.62 -12.70
C LYS A 111 -27.15 -7.66 -11.98
N GLN A 112 -26.23 -7.04 -12.73
CA GLN A 112 -25.24 -6.10 -12.17
C GLN A 112 -25.85 -4.74 -11.85
N ARG A 113 -26.90 -4.33 -12.59
CA ARG A 113 -27.73 -3.17 -12.23
C ARG A 113 -28.51 -3.46 -10.96
N GLU A 114 -29.19 -4.60 -10.89
CA GLU A 114 -29.95 -5.04 -9.71
C GLU A 114 -29.07 -5.11 -8.45
N GLU A 115 -27.84 -5.61 -8.57
CA GLU A 115 -26.83 -5.57 -7.50
C GLU A 115 -26.49 -4.13 -7.08
N ILE A 116 -26.13 -3.27 -8.02
CA ILE A 116 -25.77 -1.87 -7.73
C ILE A 116 -26.96 -1.09 -7.17
N ASP A 117 -28.17 -1.33 -7.66
CA ASP A 117 -29.42 -0.77 -7.17
C ASP A 117 -29.67 -1.18 -5.71
N PHE A 118 -29.54 -2.49 -5.41
CA PHE A 118 -29.67 -3.03 -4.06
C PHE A 118 -28.66 -2.41 -3.09
N PHE A 119 -27.40 -2.28 -3.48
CA PHE A 119 -26.34 -1.72 -2.62
C PHE A 119 -26.44 -0.20 -2.43
N ASP A 120 -26.73 0.54 -3.50
CA ASP A 120 -26.98 1.98 -3.47
C ASP A 120 -28.19 2.32 -2.57
N HIS A 121 -29.25 1.53 -2.65
CA HIS A 121 -30.39 1.64 -1.74
C HIS A 121 -30.00 1.46 -0.26
N HIS A 122 -29.23 0.41 0.08
CA HIS A 122 -28.79 0.16 1.45
C HIS A 122 -27.85 1.26 1.98
N LEU A 123 -26.94 1.78 1.15
CA LEU A 123 -26.09 2.89 1.58
C LEU A 123 -26.87 4.18 1.82
N ARG A 124 -27.82 4.51 0.95
CA ARG A 124 -28.68 5.69 1.12
C ARG A 124 -29.53 5.59 2.38
N THR A 125 -30.09 4.42 2.67
CA THR A 125 -30.95 4.21 3.85
C THR A 125 -30.16 4.12 5.16
N SER A 126 -29.03 3.39 5.21
CA SER A 126 -28.23 3.25 6.43
C SER A 126 -27.32 4.45 6.74
N PHE A 127 -26.85 5.19 5.73
CA PHE A 127 -25.81 6.22 5.91
C PHE A 127 -26.11 7.57 5.24
N GLY A 128 -27.25 7.72 4.55
CA GLY A 128 -27.63 8.98 3.89
C GLY A 128 -26.70 9.39 2.74
N CYS A 129 -25.90 8.46 2.20
CA CYS A 129 -24.92 8.76 1.16
C CYS A 129 -25.32 8.17 -0.20
N ASP A 130 -25.14 8.97 -1.25
CA ASP A 130 -25.18 8.52 -2.64
C ASP A 130 -23.74 8.38 -3.15
N ILE A 131 -23.36 7.18 -3.54
CA ILE A 131 -22.06 6.90 -4.18
C ILE A 131 -22.21 6.07 -5.45
N ARG A 132 -23.42 5.98 -6.02
CA ARG A 132 -23.76 5.04 -7.10
C ARG A 132 -22.78 5.08 -8.26
N GLU A 133 -22.52 6.27 -8.80
CA GLU A 133 -21.61 6.49 -9.93
C GLU A 133 -20.19 5.95 -9.65
N LYS A 134 -19.70 6.12 -8.40
CA LYS A 134 -18.39 5.64 -7.98
C LYS A 134 -18.35 4.12 -7.84
N LEU A 135 -19.48 3.49 -7.50
CA LEU A 135 -19.62 2.03 -7.45
C LEU A 135 -19.66 1.45 -8.86
N GLU A 136 -20.46 2.03 -9.75
CA GLU A 136 -20.48 1.66 -11.17
C GLU A 136 -19.07 1.73 -11.77
N ASP A 137 -18.34 2.83 -11.55
CA ASP A 137 -16.98 3.00 -12.10
C ASP A 137 -15.96 2.00 -11.56
N ARG A 138 -15.97 1.72 -10.25
CA ARG A 138 -15.15 0.66 -9.64
C ARG A 138 -15.51 -0.71 -10.20
N PHE A 139 -16.81 -0.99 -10.32
CA PHE A 139 -17.34 -2.25 -10.82
C PHE A 139 -16.90 -2.51 -12.27
N TYR A 140 -17.11 -1.53 -13.15
CA TYR A 140 -16.66 -1.62 -14.55
C TYR A 140 -15.15 -1.80 -14.65
N LEU A 141 -14.38 -1.05 -13.87
CA LEU A 141 -12.92 -1.12 -13.89
C LEU A 141 -12.39 -2.50 -13.50
N VAL A 142 -12.98 -3.15 -12.51
CA VAL A 142 -12.55 -4.49 -12.11
C VAL A 142 -13.04 -5.53 -13.14
N ASN A 143 -14.34 -5.59 -13.38
CA ASN A 143 -14.93 -6.66 -14.21
C ASN A 143 -14.55 -6.60 -15.69
N ALA A 144 -14.47 -5.41 -16.29
CA ALA A 144 -14.09 -5.28 -17.70
C ALA A 144 -12.59 -5.49 -17.95
N MET A 145 -11.77 -5.54 -16.89
CA MET A 145 -10.32 -5.68 -16.99
C MET A 145 -9.81 -7.09 -16.63
N ILE A 146 -10.53 -7.86 -15.80
CA ILE A 146 -10.15 -9.25 -15.46
C ILE A 146 -9.88 -10.11 -16.73
N PRO A 147 -10.78 -10.21 -17.73
CA PRO A 147 -10.51 -11.01 -18.93
C PRO A 147 -9.32 -10.51 -19.73
N LYS A 148 -9.17 -9.17 -19.83
CA LYS A 148 -8.08 -8.55 -20.58
C LYS A 148 -6.72 -8.86 -19.96
N TYR A 149 -6.62 -8.79 -18.63
CA TYR A 149 -5.41 -9.16 -17.90
C TYR A 149 -5.17 -10.66 -17.89
N TYR A 150 -6.22 -11.49 -17.79
CA TYR A 150 -6.11 -12.94 -17.95
C TYR A 150 -5.50 -13.30 -19.31
N ASP A 151 -6.01 -12.75 -20.42
CA ASP A 151 -5.46 -12.99 -21.76
C ASP A 151 -4.04 -12.45 -21.92
N LEU A 152 -3.70 -11.32 -21.29
CA LEU A 152 -2.33 -10.79 -21.29
C LEU A 152 -1.36 -11.72 -20.56
N LEU A 153 -1.67 -12.05 -19.30
CA LEU A 153 -0.84 -12.88 -18.43
C LEU A 153 -0.70 -14.32 -18.94
N LYS A 154 -1.77 -14.86 -19.56
CA LYS A 154 -1.73 -16.17 -20.21
C LYS A 154 -0.80 -16.19 -21.43
N ARG A 155 -0.72 -15.09 -22.20
CA ARG A 155 0.16 -14.98 -23.37
C ARG A 155 1.61 -14.63 -23.01
N SER A 156 1.83 -13.87 -21.94
CA SER A 156 3.19 -13.54 -21.49
C SER A 156 3.91 -14.76 -20.92
N GLY A 157 3.17 -15.73 -20.37
CA GLY A 157 3.74 -16.95 -19.82
C GLY A 157 4.62 -16.70 -18.59
N VAL A 158 4.35 -15.63 -17.84
CA VAL A 158 5.00 -15.36 -16.55
C VAL A 158 4.49 -16.35 -15.50
N ASP A 159 5.37 -16.72 -14.56
CA ASP A 159 5.09 -17.61 -13.44
C ASP A 159 4.84 -16.82 -12.15
N ALA A 160 5.46 -15.64 -12.04
CA ALA A 160 5.20 -14.67 -10.98
C ALA A 160 4.97 -13.26 -11.54
N LEU A 161 4.32 -12.41 -10.75
CA LEU A 161 4.13 -11.00 -11.03
C LEU A 161 4.55 -10.16 -9.80
N LEU A 162 5.45 -9.21 -10.05
CA LEU A 162 5.95 -8.23 -9.08
C LEU A 162 5.29 -6.88 -9.33
N PHE A 163 4.77 -6.23 -8.27
CA PHE A 163 4.34 -4.84 -8.35
C PHE A 163 4.52 -4.10 -7.04
N ARG A 164 4.35 -2.78 -7.11
CA ARG A 164 4.33 -1.87 -5.97
C ARG A 164 2.88 -1.62 -5.54
N VAL A 165 2.52 -2.09 -4.34
CA VAL A 165 1.23 -1.88 -3.65
C VAL A 165 0.01 -2.57 -4.26
N TYR A 166 -0.42 -3.66 -3.62
CA TYR A 166 -1.57 -4.46 -4.06
C TYR A 166 -2.92 -3.74 -4.02
N TYR A 167 -3.15 -2.80 -3.09
CA TYR A 167 -4.47 -2.20 -2.87
C TYR A 167 -4.84 -1.08 -3.86
N GLY A 168 -4.02 -0.84 -4.88
CA GLY A 168 -4.41 0.02 -6.00
C GLY A 168 -5.54 -0.61 -6.80
N LEU A 169 -6.60 0.15 -7.09
CA LEU A 169 -7.80 -0.37 -7.77
C LEU A 169 -7.53 -1.02 -9.14
N ASN A 170 -6.45 -0.62 -9.83
CA ASN A 170 -5.99 -1.22 -11.08
C ASN A 170 -5.33 -2.60 -10.88
N TYR A 171 -4.84 -2.92 -9.68
CA TYR A 171 -4.18 -4.19 -9.39
C TYR A 171 -5.17 -5.30 -9.02
N PHE A 172 -6.30 -5.02 -8.39
CA PHE A 172 -7.33 -6.04 -8.11
C PHE A 172 -7.70 -6.94 -9.32
N PRO A 173 -8.00 -6.41 -10.53
CA PRO A 173 -8.26 -7.26 -11.69
C PRO A 173 -7.02 -8.03 -12.18
N ILE A 174 -5.81 -7.52 -11.93
CA ILE A 174 -4.53 -8.15 -12.29
C ILE A 174 -4.23 -9.32 -11.33
N ILE A 175 -4.33 -9.09 -10.02
CA ILE A 175 -4.08 -10.09 -8.97
C ILE A 175 -5.05 -11.26 -9.14
N PHE A 176 -6.35 -10.98 -9.32
CA PHE A 176 -7.33 -12.04 -9.51
C PHE A 176 -7.10 -12.84 -10.80
N ALA A 177 -6.72 -12.19 -11.90
CA ALA A 177 -6.30 -12.88 -13.13
C ALA A 177 -5.03 -13.73 -12.93
N CYS A 178 -4.09 -13.32 -12.07
CA CYS A 178 -2.93 -14.13 -11.69
C CYS A 178 -3.36 -15.39 -10.91
N LYS A 179 -4.26 -15.26 -9.92
CA LYS A 179 -4.79 -16.41 -9.14
C LYS A 179 -5.45 -17.44 -10.06
N MET A 180 -6.29 -16.98 -11.00
CA MET A 180 -6.93 -17.84 -12.02
C MET A 180 -5.95 -18.60 -12.94
N LEU A 181 -4.68 -18.19 -12.99
CA LEU A 181 -3.65 -18.77 -13.87
C LEU A 181 -2.58 -19.56 -13.10
N GLY A 182 -2.65 -19.65 -11.76
CA GLY A 182 -1.58 -20.22 -10.93
C GLY A 182 -0.31 -19.36 -10.88
N ILE A 183 -0.42 -18.07 -11.20
CA ILE A 183 0.70 -17.12 -11.16
C ILE A 183 0.89 -16.62 -9.72
N THR A 184 2.14 -16.58 -9.25
CA THR A 184 2.49 -16.08 -7.91
C THR A 184 2.53 -14.56 -7.88
N VAL A 185 1.78 -13.94 -6.97
CA VAL A 185 1.68 -12.49 -6.83
C VAL A 185 2.55 -12.00 -5.67
N ILE A 186 3.47 -11.09 -5.97
CA ILE A 186 4.43 -10.53 -5.01
C ILE A 186 4.19 -9.02 -4.88
N ASP A 187 3.71 -8.60 -3.71
CA ASP A 187 3.57 -7.18 -3.35
C ASP A 187 4.84 -6.66 -2.71
N VAL A 188 5.48 -5.71 -3.37
CA VAL A 188 6.55 -4.89 -2.78
C VAL A 188 5.89 -3.66 -2.17
N GLN A 189 5.84 -3.62 -0.84
CA GLN A 189 5.24 -2.50 -0.11
C GLN A 189 5.86 -1.15 -0.55
N HIS A 190 5.12 -0.04 -0.46
CA HIS A 190 5.62 1.28 -0.87
C HIS A 190 6.54 1.97 0.14
N GLY A 191 6.65 1.44 1.35
CA GLY A 191 7.26 2.08 2.52
C GLY A 191 6.97 1.28 3.79
N ILE A 192 7.43 1.78 4.94
CA ILE A 192 7.08 1.21 6.24
C ILE A 192 5.66 1.61 6.64
N ASN A 193 4.82 0.61 6.95
CA ASN A 193 3.40 0.79 7.20
C ASN A 193 3.09 0.72 8.70
N GLY A 194 2.59 1.80 9.31
CA GLY A 194 2.30 1.81 10.76
C GLY A 194 1.24 0.80 11.19
N LEU A 195 1.17 0.51 12.50
CA LEU A 195 0.28 -0.50 13.14
C LEU A 195 -1.24 -0.33 12.90
N LYS A 196 -1.66 0.77 12.29
CA LYS A 196 -3.05 1.09 11.91
C LYS A 196 -3.23 1.32 10.41
N HIS A 197 -2.28 0.87 9.56
CA HIS A 197 -2.37 1.03 8.13
C HIS A 197 -3.50 0.18 7.54
N VAL A 198 -4.50 0.84 6.96
CA VAL A 198 -5.78 0.23 6.54
C VAL A 198 -5.69 -0.98 5.61
N CYS A 199 -4.59 -1.11 4.85
CA CYS A 199 -4.35 -2.23 3.95
C CYS A 199 -3.09 -3.05 4.30
N TYR A 200 -2.44 -2.80 5.44
CA TYR A 200 -1.20 -3.51 5.82
C TYR A 200 -1.08 -3.82 7.31
N SER A 201 -2.15 -3.72 8.08
CA SER A 201 -2.15 -4.19 9.47
C SER A 201 -3.49 -4.79 9.87
N ARG A 202 -3.45 -5.69 10.86
CA ARG A 202 -4.65 -6.28 11.48
C ARG A 202 -5.57 -6.96 10.47
N PHE A 203 -5.00 -7.71 9.53
CA PHE A 203 -5.75 -8.66 8.73
C PHE A 203 -6.46 -9.62 9.68
N LYS A 204 -7.73 -9.89 9.44
CA LYS A 204 -8.54 -10.79 10.27
C LYS A 204 -8.69 -12.11 9.53
N GLN A 205 -9.00 -13.19 10.24
CA GLN A 205 -9.13 -14.52 9.62
C GLN A 205 -10.08 -14.49 8.41
N SER A 206 -11.22 -13.81 8.54
CA SER A 206 -12.16 -13.61 7.45
C SER A 206 -11.79 -12.43 6.52
N GLU A 207 -10.54 -12.41 6.05
CA GLU A 207 -9.97 -11.45 5.08
C GLU A 207 -8.80 -12.09 4.31
N ILE A 208 -8.08 -13.04 4.94
CA ILE A 208 -6.85 -13.63 4.37
C ILE A 208 -7.10 -14.52 3.16
N ASP A 209 -8.34 -15.00 2.98
CA ASP A 209 -8.69 -15.91 1.90
C ASP A 209 -9.11 -15.19 0.60
N SER A 210 -9.31 -13.86 0.69
CA SER A 210 -9.47 -12.91 -0.42
C SER A 210 -8.55 -13.17 -1.62
N PRO A 211 -9.04 -12.96 -2.87
CA PRO A 211 -8.29 -13.25 -4.09
C PRO A 211 -7.40 -12.09 -4.50
N PHE A 212 -7.69 -10.90 -3.96
CA PHE A 212 -7.07 -9.63 -4.24
C PHE A 212 -5.86 -9.44 -3.32
N LEU A 213 -5.63 -10.37 -2.38
CA LEU A 213 -4.39 -10.43 -1.63
C LEU A 213 -3.27 -11.10 -2.45
N PRO A 214 -2.05 -10.53 -2.39
CA PRO A 214 -0.82 -11.19 -2.82
C PRO A 214 -0.66 -12.59 -2.24
N ASP A 215 0.14 -13.43 -2.91
CA ASP A 215 0.63 -14.68 -2.33
C ASP A 215 1.84 -14.41 -1.41
N ILE A 216 2.60 -13.35 -1.72
CA ILE A 216 3.81 -12.95 -0.99
C ILE A 216 3.77 -11.45 -0.70
N PHE A 217 4.00 -11.07 0.55
CA PHE A 217 4.27 -9.70 0.97
C PHE A 217 5.78 -9.53 1.19
N TRP A 218 6.41 -8.73 0.34
CA TRP A 218 7.80 -8.31 0.48
C TRP A 218 7.88 -7.08 1.39
N THR A 219 8.27 -7.30 2.63
CA THR A 219 8.43 -6.26 3.65
C THR A 219 9.83 -5.68 3.59
N TRP A 220 9.93 -4.39 3.91
CA TRP A 220 11.21 -3.68 3.81
C TRP A 220 12.16 -4.02 4.95
N SER A 221 11.65 -4.50 6.09
CA SER A 221 12.41 -4.79 7.30
C SER A 221 11.65 -5.68 8.28
N ASP A 222 12.32 -6.13 9.33
CA ASP A 222 11.78 -6.68 10.57
C ASP A 222 10.70 -5.76 11.20
N MET A 223 10.95 -4.45 11.34
CA MET A 223 9.96 -3.48 11.80
C MET A 223 8.70 -3.45 10.90
N ALA A 224 8.85 -3.44 9.57
CA ALA A 224 7.71 -3.51 8.65
C ALA A 224 6.99 -4.88 8.70
N THR A 225 7.74 -5.96 8.90
CA THR A 225 7.21 -7.32 9.12
C THR A 225 6.37 -7.35 10.40
N HIS A 226 6.91 -6.91 11.52
CA HIS A 226 6.22 -6.84 12.81
C HIS A 226 4.96 -5.96 12.74
N MET A 227 5.00 -4.83 12.02
CA MET A 227 3.81 -4.00 11.84
C MET A 227 2.72 -4.68 10.99
N LEU A 228 3.11 -5.54 10.03
CA LEU A 228 2.22 -6.33 9.19
C LEU A 228 1.61 -7.53 9.93
N THR A 229 2.39 -8.20 10.79
CA THR A 229 2.01 -9.46 11.46
C THR A 229 1.45 -9.28 12.87
N LYS A 230 1.81 -8.22 13.60
CA LYS A 230 1.35 -7.98 14.99
C LYS A 230 -0.18 -7.86 15.06
N GLY A 231 -0.82 -8.87 15.68
CA GLY A 231 -2.27 -8.94 15.82
C GLY A 231 -3.00 -9.08 14.47
N SER A 232 -2.36 -9.76 13.53
CA SER A 232 -2.78 -9.91 12.14
C SER A 232 -2.77 -11.40 11.77
N ALA A 233 -3.80 -11.87 11.05
CA ALA A 233 -3.92 -13.25 10.60
C ALA A 233 -3.15 -13.53 9.29
N ILE A 234 -2.46 -12.53 8.72
CA ILE A 234 -1.95 -12.56 7.34
C ILE A 234 -1.02 -13.75 7.04
N GLU A 235 -0.20 -14.17 8.00
CA GLU A 235 0.72 -15.31 7.85
C GLU A 235 0.00 -16.66 7.71
N SER A 236 -1.28 -16.74 8.08
CA SER A 236 -2.13 -17.92 7.84
C SER A 236 -2.60 -18.05 6.38
N GLY A 237 -2.43 -17.01 5.55
CA GLY A 237 -2.99 -16.96 4.19
C GLY A 237 -2.07 -16.40 3.11
N ALA A 238 -0.93 -15.80 3.47
CA ALA A 238 0.10 -15.31 2.56
C ALA A 238 1.50 -15.43 3.19
N THR A 239 2.54 -15.57 2.37
CA THR A 239 3.93 -15.62 2.85
C THR A 239 4.47 -14.23 3.11
N VAL A 240 5.10 -13.99 4.26
CA VAL A 240 5.82 -12.75 4.53
C VAL A 240 7.33 -12.94 4.35
N VAL A 241 7.96 -12.01 3.62
CA VAL A 241 9.39 -12.05 3.28
C VAL A 241 10.02 -10.68 3.58
N GLU A 242 10.85 -10.62 4.62
CA GLU A 242 11.75 -9.49 4.83
C GLU A 242 12.87 -9.53 3.79
N GLY A 243 12.77 -8.68 2.77
CA GLY A 243 13.76 -8.62 1.68
C GLY A 243 14.53 -7.31 1.56
N GLY A 244 14.29 -6.36 2.46
CA GLY A 244 14.87 -5.02 2.37
C GLY A 244 14.02 -4.07 1.52
N GLY A 245 14.20 -2.77 1.72
CA GLY A 245 13.66 -1.78 0.79
C GLY A 245 14.33 -1.92 -0.58
N PRO A 246 13.59 -1.76 -1.68
CA PRO A 246 14.09 -2.06 -3.02
C PRO A 246 14.93 -0.92 -3.60
N VAL A 247 14.94 0.24 -2.96
CA VAL A 247 15.82 1.39 -3.25
C VAL A 247 16.89 1.48 -2.16
N TYR A 248 17.96 0.69 -2.29
CA TYR A 248 19.12 0.77 -1.40
C TYR A 248 20.19 1.73 -1.94
N LEU A 249 20.62 2.68 -1.11
CA LEU A 249 21.61 3.71 -1.43
C LEU A 249 22.89 3.52 -0.61
N SER A 250 24.05 3.89 -1.17
CA SER A 250 25.28 3.95 -0.37
C SER A 250 25.12 4.97 0.77
N ARG A 251 25.67 4.63 1.94
CA ARG A 251 25.50 5.37 3.20
C ARG A 251 26.30 6.67 3.28
N ASP A 252 26.96 7.08 2.20
CA ASP A 252 27.86 8.26 2.12
C ASP A 252 27.10 9.61 2.11
N ALA A 253 25.95 9.65 2.79
CA ALA A 253 25.14 10.84 2.95
C ALA A 253 25.82 11.81 3.92
N LYS A 254 26.44 12.86 3.37
CA LYS A 254 26.83 14.06 4.14
C LYS A 254 25.61 14.63 4.89
N GLU A 255 25.87 15.33 5.99
CA GLU A 255 24.82 15.95 6.80
C GLU A 255 23.92 16.86 5.93
N GLY A 256 22.60 16.71 6.09
CA GLY A 256 21.63 17.45 5.30
C GLY A 256 21.46 18.89 5.78
N ASN A 257 21.55 19.85 4.86
CA ASN A 257 21.52 21.28 5.19
C ASN A 257 20.10 21.90 5.23
N LYS A 258 19.04 21.11 4.96
CA LYS A 258 17.64 21.56 4.95
C LYS A 258 16.81 20.94 6.09
N ILE A 259 15.74 21.63 6.47
CA ILE A 259 14.61 21.05 7.21
C ILE A 259 13.60 20.60 6.16
N LEU A 260 13.25 19.31 6.11
CA LEU A 260 12.20 18.82 5.21
C LEU A 260 10.86 18.79 5.94
N TYR A 261 9.85 19.49 5.42
CA TYR A 261 8.47 19.36 5.91
C TYR A 261 7.63 18.61 4.88
N THR A 262 7.13 17.42 5.23
CA THR A 262 6.23 16.65 4.38
C THR A 262 4.79 17.06 4.64
N HIS A 263 4.23 17.83 3.71
CA HIS A 263 2.90 18.38 3.82
C HIS A 263 1.83 17.34 3.45
N GLN A 264 0.93 17.07 4.40
CA GLN A 264 -0.28 16.28 4.19
C GLN A 264 -1.50 17.17 3.94
N PRO A 265 -2.54 16.67 3.24
CA PRO A 265 -3.59 17.54 2.71
C PRO A 265 -4.53 18.12 3.77
N GLN A 266 -4.73 19.45 3.74
CA GLN A 266 -5.73 20.15 4.53
C GLN A 266 -7.16 19.75 4.12
N SER A 267 -7.36 19.33 2.88
CA SER A 267 -8.62 18.72 2.39
C SER A 267 -9.04 17.46 3.16
N LYS A 268 -8.16 16.88 4.00
CA LYS A 268 -8.46 15.78 4.93
C LYS A 268 -8.67 16.25 6.38
N GLY A 269 -8.81 17.55 6.62
CA GLY A 269 -8.89 18.16 7.95
C GLY A 269 -7.56 18.20 8.70
N ILE A 270 -6.43 17.97 8.02
CA ILE A 270 -5.11 17.95 8.65
C ILE A 270 -4.59 19.40 8.77
N PRO A 271 -4.31 19.90 9.98
CA PRO A 271 -3.80 21.26 10.16
C PRO A 271 -2.33 21.37 9.72
N VAL A 272 -1.91 22.60 9.44
CA VAL A 272 -0.49 22.94 9.27
C VAL A 272 0.11 23.17 10.66
N PRO A 273 1.15 22.44 11.08
CA PRO A 273 1.78 22.61 12.39
C PRO A 273 2.72 23.83 12.36
N LEU A 274 2.13 25.02 12.30
CA LEU A 274 2.85 26.28 12.02
C LEU A 274 3.84 26.64 13.13
N GLU A 275 3.42 26.53 14.39
CA GLU A 275 4.26 26.88 15.56
C GLU A 275 5.35 25.83 15.80
N GLU A 276 5.06 24.57 15.53
CA GLU A 276 6.02 23.47 15.56
C GLU A 276 7.12 23.67 14.51
N ILE A 277 6.72 24.02 13.28
CA ILE A 277 7.64 24.35 12.19
C ILE A 277 8.48 25.58 12.56
N LYS A 278 7.88 26.64 13.11
CA LYS A 278 8.58 27.84 13.61
C LYS A 278 9.58 27.49 14.71
N ARG A 279 9.23 26.64 15.67
CA ARG A 279 10.12 26.16 16.75
C ARG A 279 11.34 25.43 16.19
N VAL A 280 11.15 24.47 15.27
CA VAL A 280 12.26 23.73 14.65
C VAL A 280 13.14 24.66 13.80
N TYR A 281 12.55 25.59 13.06
CA TYR A 281 13.27 26.63 12.32
C TYR A 281 14.13 27.49 13.24
N GLN A 282 13.58 27.94 14.37
CA GLN A 282 14.30 28.76 15.35
C GLN A 282 15.50 28.01 15.96
N LEU A 283 15.38 26.70 16.20
CA LEU A 283 16.44 25.87 16.78
C LEU A 283 17.57 25.54 15.79
N LYS A 284 17.24 25.33 14.49
CA LYS A 284 18.22 24.87 13.49
C LYS A 284 18.71 25.95 12.53
N LYS A 285 17.98 27.05 12.36
CA LYS A 285 18.30 28.18 11.45
C LYS A 285 18.61 27.73 10.01
N ARG A 286 17.97 26.66 9.54
CA ARG A 286 18.11 26.09 8.18
C ARG A 286 16.87 26.42 7.35
N GLU A 287 17.03 26.44 6.03
CA GLU A 287 15.91 26.62 5.10
C GLU A 287 14.93 25.46 5.20
N ILE A 288 13.62 25.78 5.19
CA ILE A 288 12.55 24.80 5.13
C ILE A 288 12.22 24.48 3.69
N VAL A 289 12.13 23.18 3.41
CA VAL A 289 11.68 22.66 2.13
C VAL A 289 10.34 21.98 2.35
N VAL A 290 9.28 22.64 1.88
CA VAL A 290 7.92 22.12 1.88
C VAL A 290 7.80 21.13 0.73
N ARG A 291 7.58 19.87 1.04
CA ARG A 291 7.32 18.82 0.05
C ARG A 291 5.84 18.40 0.12
N PRO A 292 5.03 18.70 -0.91
CA PRO A 292 3.64 18.25 -0.98
C PRO A 292 3.52 16.76 -1.27
N HIS A 293 2.39 16.17 -0.88
CA HIS A 293 1.84 15.02 -1.59
C HIS A 293 1.57 15.40 -3.07
N PRO A 294 1.87 14.56 -4.08
CA PRO A 294 1.78 14.93 -5.50
C PRO A 294 0.45 15.56 -5.94
N LEU A 295 -0.67 15.13 -5.33
CA LEU A 295 -2.02 15.64 -5.63
C LEU A 295 -2.35 17.00 -4.97
N HIS A 296 -1.50 17.54 -4.10
CA HIS A 296 -1.77 18.70 -3.24
C HIS A 296 -0.68 19.79 -3.33
N ILE A 297 -0.13 19.98 -4.54
CA ILE A 297 0.86 21.03 -4.84
C ILE A 297 0.26 22.43 -4.64
N GLY A 298 -1.05 22.62 -4.84
CA GLY A 298 -1.76 23.87 -4.58
C GLY A 298 -1.68 24.27 -3.11
N GLU A 299 -2.22 23.43 -2.23
CA GLU A 299 -2.23 23.61 -0.77
C GLU A 299 -0.80 23.93 -0.23
N ALA A 300 0.23 23.20 -0.67
CA ALA A 300 1.61 23.47 -0.23
C ALA A 300 2.19 24.85 -0.65
N LYS A 301 1.70 25.48 -1.73
CA LYS A 301 2.09 26.86 -2.08
C LYS A 301 1.54 27.85 -1.06
N GLU A 302 0.32 27.63 -0.59
CA GLU A 302 -0.32 28.43 0.45
C GLU A 302 0.44 28.26 1.78
N VAL A 303 0.79 27.03 2.15
CA VAL A 303 1.61 26.74 3.34
C VAL A 303 3.00 27.37 3.26
N MET A 304 3.68 27.29 2.12
CA MET A 304 4.97 27.97 1.91
C MET A 304 4.82 29.49 2.07
N THR A 305 3.75 30.08 1.53
CA THR A 305 3.47 31.52 1.64
C THR A 305 3.17 31.94 3.08
N LEU A 306 2.42 31.11 3.82
CA LEU A 306 2.14 31.31 5.25
C LEU A 306 3.44 31.28 6.08
N LEU A 307 4.31 30.28 5.85
CA LEU A 307 5.61 30.20 6.50
C LEU A 307 6.49 31.44 6.22
N GLN A 308 6.51 31.91 4.98
CA GLN A 308 7.26 33.12 4.61
C GLN A 308 6.73 34.38 5.29
N LYS A 309 5.40 34.52 5.47
CA LYS A 309 4.79 35.62 6.25
C LYS A 309 5.20 35.59 7.73
N GLU A 310 5.37 34.40 8.29
CA GLU A 310 5.87 34.18 9.66
C GLU A 310 7.41 34.33 9.79
N GLY A 311 8.10 34.85 8.78
CA GLY A 311 9.56 35.04 8.79
C GLY A 311 10.38 33.75 8.64
N VAL A 312 9.75 32.64 8.26
CA VAL A 312 10.43 31.37 8.01
C VAL A 312 10.94 31.33 6.57
N LYS A 313 12.25 31.14 6.39
CA LYS A 313 12.84 30.93 5.06
C LYS A 313 12.39 29.56 4.52
N ALA A 314 11.37 29.56 3.67
CA ALA A 314 10.77 28.37 3.09
C ALA A 314 10.78 28.38 1.54
N LYS A 315 10.91 27.20 0.93
CA LYS A 315 10.70 26.96 -0.51
C LYS A 315 9.90 25.68 -0.75
N LEU A 316 9.31 25.56 -1.94
CA LEU A 316 8.56 24.38 -2.38
C LEU A 316 9.47 23.39 -3.12
N GLU A 317 9.28 22.10 -2.88
CA GLU A 317 9.89 21.00 -3.64
C GLU A 317 8.87 20.39 -4.63
N ASP A 318 9.31 20.02 -5.83
CA ASP A 318 8.45 19.33 -6.81
C ASP A 318 8.55 17.82 -6.57
N PRO A 319 7.48 17.15 -6.08
CA PRO A 319 7.54 15.75 -5.71
C PRO A 319 7.66 14.81 -6.92
N ASN A 320 7.46 15.31 -8.15
CA ASN A 320 7.61 14.56 -9.39
C ASN A 320 9.05 14.61 -9.95
N LYS A 321 9.91 15.51 -9.44
CA LYS A 321 11.30 15.69 -9.91
C LYS A 321 12.35 15.12 -8.97
N LEU A 322 12.01 14.96 -7.69
CA LEU A 322 12.91 14.41 -6.67
C LEU A 322 12.16 13.35 -5.87
N ALA A 323 12.73 12.15 -5.73
CA ALA A 323 12.13 11.11 -4.91
C ALA A 323 12.19 11.47 -3.43
N ILE A 324 11.25 10.95 -2.63
CA ILE A 324 11.20 11.24 -1.18
C ILE A 324 12.48 10.78 -0.46
N ASN A 325 13.07 9.66 -0.90
CA ASN A 325 14.32 9.13 -0.37
C ASN A 325 15.49 10.11 -0.57
N ASP A 326 15.56 10.78 -1.71
CA ASP A 326 16.58 11.82 -1.96
C ASP A 326 16.33 13.07 -1.12
N SER A 327 15.07 13.44 -0.95
CA SER A 327 14.68 14.56 -0.08
C SER A 327 15.06 14.33 1.38
N LEU A 328 14.87 13.10 1.88
CA LEU A 328 15.28 12.66 3.21
C LEU A 328 16.79 12.54 3.34
N LYS A 329 17.49 11.99 2.35
CA LYS A 329 18.97 11.93 2.31
C LYS A 329 19.62 13.31 2.46
N GLN A 330 18.99 14.34 1.89
CA GLN A 330 19.39 15.75 1.98
C GLN A 330 18.91 16.48 3.25
N ALA A 331 18.05 15.88 4.07
CA ALA A 331 17.50 16.51 5.27
C ALA A 331 18.46 16.36 6.48
N GLY A 332 18.52 17.41 7.30
CA GLY A 332 19.14 17.36 8.64
C GLY A 332 18.11 17.10 9.74
N VAL A 333 16.87 17.56 9.51
CA VAL A 333 15.69 17.30 10.34
C VAL A 333 14.49 17.15 9.40
N HIS A 334 13.57 16.26 9.74
CA HIS A 334 12.29 16.09 9.07
C HIS A 334 11.14 16.54 10.00
N ILE A 335 10.06 17.08 9.43
CA ILE A 335 8.83 17.46 10.12
C ILE A 335 7.64 16.88 9.34
N THR A 336 6.66 16.34 10.04
CA THR A 336 5.37 15.95 9.46
C THR A 336 4.24 16.13 10.47
N TRP A 337 2.99 16.00 10.02
CA TRP A 337 1.86 15.86 10.94
C TRP A 337 1.72 14.40 11.40
N SER A 338 1.39 13.50 10.47
CA SER A 338 1.18 12.06 10.71
C SER A 338 1.70 11.16 9.57
N SER A 339 2.60 11.64 8.70
CA SER A 339 3.06 10.85 7.55
C SER A 339 3.94 9.67 7.96
N THR A 340 3.71 8.50 7.37
CA THR A 340 4.61 7.32 7.46
C THR A 340 6.02 7.62 6.93
N CYS A 341 6.20 8.71 6.17
CA CYS A 341 7.50 9.24 5.81
C CYS A 341 8.42 9.55 7.02
N ALA A 342 7.86 9.73 8.23
CA ALA A 342 8.67 9.81 9.45
C ALA A 342 9.41 8.50 9.74
N LEU A 343 8.84 7.35 9.35
CA LEU A 343 9.45 6.03 9.46
C LEU A 343 10.50 5.82 8.37
N ASP A 344 10.23 6.32 7.16
CA ASP A 344 11.21 6.30 6.07
C ASP A 344 12.47 7.13 6.41
N ALA A 345 12.32 8.21 7.19
CA ALA A 345 13.42 9.07 7.65
C ALA A 345 14.42 8.37 8.59
N LEU A 346 13.98 7.36 9.34
CA LEU A 346 14.82 6.56 10.25
C LEU A 346 16.00 5.91 9.52
N ASN A 347 15.76 5.48 8.28
CA ASN A 347 16.74 4.81 7.42
C ASN A 347 17.89 5.75 6.98
N PHE A 348 17.69 7.06 7.11
CA PHE A 348 18.69 8.09 6.85
C PHE A 348 19.32 8.65 8.14
N GLY A 349 18.93 8.15 9.31
CA GLY A 349 19.32 8.70 10.62
C GLY A 349 18.75 10.09 10.89
N VAL A 350 17.68 10.48 10.18
CA VAL A 350 17.14 11.85 10.20
C VAL A 350 16.09 11.95 11.31
N PRO A 351 16.32 12.79 12.34
CA PRO A 351 15.34 13.00 13.40
C PRO A 351 14.08 13.63 12.81
N SER A 352 12.92 13.03 13.14
CA SER A 352 11.61 13.42 12.64
C SER A 352 10.72 13.95 13.76
N VAL A 353 10.27 15.20 13.60
CA VAL A 353 9.26 15.81 14.46
C VAL A 353 7.88 15.49 13.90
N HIS A 354 7.00 14.95 14.74
CA HIS A 354 5.60 14.67 14.39
C HIS A 354 4.63 15.34 15.37
N CYS A 355 3.37 15.43 14.93
CA CYS A 355 2.29 16.14 15.63
C CYS A 355 1.09 15.23 15.93
N SER A 356 1.18 13.94 15.59
CA SER A 356 0.09 12.96 15.70
C SER A 356 0.52 11.70 16.46
N GLU A 357 -0.42 11.18 17.24
CA GLU A 357 -0.27 9.97 18.08
C GLU A 357 0.03 8.69 17.30
N LEU A 358 -0.23 8.66 15.98
CA LEU A 358 0.04 7.51 15.13
C LEU A 358 1.53 7.15 15.11
N ILE A 359 2.42 8.15 15.18
CA ILE A 359 3.87 7.95 15.14
C ILE A 359 4.41 7.65 16.55
N ASP A 360 3.77 8.14 17.62
CA ASP A 360 4.10 7.78 19.01
C ASP A 360 3.91 6.29 19.33
N GLU A 361 2.93 5.64 18.69
CA GLU A 361 2.76 4.19 18.82
C GLU A 361 3.94 3.44 18.22
N VAL A 362 4.57 3.98 17.18
CA VAL A 362 5.80 3.40 16.61
C VAL A 362 7.00 3.66 17.50
N GLU A 363 7.17 4.89 18.00
CA GLU A 363 8.31 5.21 18.87
C GLU A 363 8.26 4.44 20.20
N ARG A 364 7.08 4.24 20.78
CA ARG A 364 6.92 3.43 22.00
C ARG A 364 7.15 1.93 21.77
N GLU A 365 6.89 1.43 20.56
CA GLU A 365 7.08 0.03 20.20
C GLU A 365 8.56 -0.28 19.90
N PHE A 366 9.26 0.61 19.19
CA PHE A 366 10.59 0.36 18.64
C PHE A 366 11.73 1.18 19.25
N VAL A 367 11.42 2.22 20.04
CA VAL A 367 12.38 3.09 20.76
C VAL A 367 13.51 3.56 19.85
N THR A 368 13.15 4.18 18.72
CA THR A 368 14.11 4.51 17.65
C THR A 368 15.07 5.62 18.06
N GLY A 369 14.69 6.46 19.03
CA GLY A 369 15.47 7.60 19.47
C GLY A 369 15.65 8.68 18.40
N LEU A 370 14.80 8.66 17.36
CA LEU A 370 14.78 9.58 16.22
C LEU A 370 13.37 10.12 15.89
N LEU A 371 12.31 9.61 16.51
CA LEU A 371 10.95 10.17 16.42
C LEU A 371 10.67 11.02 17.67
N PHE A 372 10.15 12.23 17.49
CA PHE A 372 9.90 13.17 18.58
C PHE A 372 8.53 13.86 18.42
N ARG A 373 7.75 13.94 19.51
CA ARG A 373 6.66 14.92 19.58
C ARG A 373 7.26 16.32 19.58
N CYS A 374 6.59 17.30 18.97
CA CYS A 374 7.12 18.67 18.99
C CYS A 374 7.33 19.24 20.41
N SER A 375 6.57 18.78 21.41
CA SER A 375 6.79 19.12 22.82
C SER A 375 8.19 18.78 23.32
N GLU A 376 8.74 17.64 22.89
CA GLU A 376 10.01 17.04 23.34
C GLU A 376 11.25 17.61 22.62
N VAL A 377 11.04 18.41 21.57
CA VAL A 377 12.09 18.92 20.69
C VAL A 377 13.00 19.93 21.41
N THR A 378 14.29 19.66 21.43
CA THR A 378 15.35 20.56 21.89
C THR A 378 16.37 20.82 20.79
N LYS A 379 17.35 21.69 21.03
CA LYS A 379 18.46 21.90 20.09
C LYS A 379 19.31 20.64 19.94
N ASP A 380 19.46 19.89 21.03
CA ASP A 380 20.49 18.87 21.20
C ASP A 380 20.02 17.47 20.82
N ASN A 381 18.71 17.18 20.92
CA ASN A 381 18.15 15.89 20.47
C ASN A 381 17.85 15.83 18.96
N LEU A 382 17.60 16.97 18.29
CA LEU A 382 17.40 17.02 16.84
C LEU A 382 18.71 16.97 16.03
N VAL A 383 19.62 16.05 16.35
CA VAL A 383 20.87 15.84 15.61
C VAL A 383 20.73 14.60 14.73
N ARG A 384 21.21 14.68 13.48
CA ARG A 384 21.26 13.52 12.59
C ARG A 384 22.28 12.53 13.12
N ASP A 385 21.84 11.31 13.45
CA ASP A 385 22.66 10.28 14.04
C ASP A 385 22.65 9.03 13.15
N LEU A 386 23.75 8.79 12.43
CA LEU A 386 23.91 7.63 11.55
C LEU A 386 24.17 6.31 12.31
N SER A 387 24.47 6.37 13.61
CA SER A 387 24.54 5.17 14.46
C SER A 387 23.16 4.69 14.90
N ARG A 388 22.19 5.62 15.01
CA ARG A 388 20.75 5.36 15.17
C ARG A 388 20.01 5.19 13.85
N ALA A 389 20.66 5.42 12.71
CA ALA A 389 20.05 5.18 11.40
C ALA A 389 19.71 3.70 11.30
N SER A 390 18.44 3.37 11.47
CA SER A 390 18.07 1.96 11.50
C SER A 390 18.25 1.38 10.11
N PRO A 391 19.01 0.28 9.95
CA PRO A 391 19.26 -0.32 8.65
C PRO A 391 18.01 -0.97 8.04
N TYR A 392 16.92 -1.01 8.80
CA TYR A 392 15.62 -1.60 8.49
C TYR A 392 15.27 -1.53 7.00
N SER A 393 14.93 -0.35 6.47
CA SER A 393 14.48 -0.22 5.09
C SER A 393 15.60 0.02 4.08
N LEU A 394 16.84 0.26 4.53
CA LEU A 394 17.91 0.63 3.61
C LEU A 394 18.29 -0.48 2.63
N GLY A 395 17.77 -1.70 2.82
CA GLY A 395 18.05 -2.86 1.97
C GLY A 395 19.52 -3.25 1.97
N SER A 396 19.82 -4.35 1.30
CA SER A 396 21.19 -4.65 0.88
C SER A 396 21.14 -5.68 -0.25
N LYS A 397 22.22 -5.82 -1.00
CA LYS A 397 22.31 -6.85 -2.03
C LYS A 397 22.13 -8.24 -1.42
N GLU A 398 22.66 -8.46 -0.23
CA GLU A 398 22.58 -9.71 0.53
C GLU A 398 21.15 -9.98 1.01
N ARG A 399 20.45 -8.97 1.57
CA ARG A 399 19.04 -9.08 1.98
C ARG A 399 18.13 -9.40 0.80
N VAL A 400 18.28 -8.69 -0.32
CA VAL A 400 17.51 -8.94 -1.55
C VAL A 400 17.82 -10.33 -2.10
N THR A 401 19.10 -10.73 -2.17
CA THR A 401 19.49 -12.07 -2.63
C THR A 401 18.87 -13.16 -1.76
N HIS A 402 18.96 -13.02 -0.43
CA HIS A 402 18.37 -13.97 0.52
C HIS A 402 16.85 -14.08 0.36
N ALA A 403 16.15 -12.96 0.21
CA ALA A 403 14.71 -12.94 0.02
C ALA A 403 14.27 -13.50 -1.34
N VAL A 404 15.02 -13.23 -2.42
CA VAL A 404 14.79 -13.90 -3.72
C VAL A 404 14.98 -15.40 -3.57
N SER A 405 16.07 -15.87 -2.97
CA SER A 405 16.27 -17.31 -2.71
C SER A 405 15.15 -17.90 -1.86
N LYS A 406 14.66 -17.19 -0.83
CA LYS A 406 13.49 -17.62 -0.03
C LYS A 406 12.25 -17.77 -0.92
N VAL A 407 11.93 -16.76 -1.74
CA VAL A 407 10.78 -16.79 -2.67
C VAL A 407 10.88 -17.94 -3.68
N LEU A 408 12.06 -18.18 -4.26
CA LEU A 408 12.29 -19.26 -5.22
C LEU A 408 12.32 -20.66 -4.57
N SER A 409 12.62 -20.73 -3.28
CA SER A 409 12.57 -21.97 -2.49
C SER A 409 11.18 -22.34 -1.96
N LEU A 410 10.19 -21.46 -2.11
CA LEU A 410 8.82 -21.79 -1.75
C LEU A 410 8.34 -22.95 -2.63
N PRO A 411 7.73 -24.00 -2.05
CA PRO A 411 7.22 -25.10 -2.85
C PRO A 411 6.20 -24.56 -3.85
N ALA A 412 6.28 -25.04 -5.10
CA ALA A 412 5.13 -25.04 -5.99
C ALA A 412 4.00 -25.70 -5.20
N SER A 413 2.93 -24.96 -4.91
CA SER A 413 1.87 -25.44 -4.02
C SER A 413 1.32 -26.75 -4.58
N GLU A 414 1.52 -27.86 -3.85
CA GLU A 414 0.96 -29.14 -4.27
C GLU A 414 -0.55 -28.96 -4.40
N GLY A 415 -1.06 -29.03 -5.64
CA GLY A 415 -2.49 -28.89 -5.89
C GLY A 415 -3.18 -30.02 -5.15
N SER A 416 -4.11 -29.68 -4.26
CA SER A 416 -4.95 -30.67 -3.56
C SER A 416 -5.74 -31.47 -4.59
N SER A 417 -5.26 -32.68 -4.87
CA SER A 417 -5.70 -33.57 -5.97
C SER A 417 -6.99 -34.30 -5.68
#